data_AF-A0A9W9P247-F1
#
_entry.id   AF-A0A9W9P247-F1
#
_cell.length_a   1.000
_cell.length_b   1.000
_cell.length_c   1.000
_cell.angle_alpha   90.00
_cell.angle_beta   90.00
_cell.angle_gamma   90.00
#
_symmetry.space_group_name_H-M   'P 1'
#
loop_
_entity.id
_entity.type
_entity.pdbx_description
1 polymer ?
#
loop_
_entity_poly.entity_id
_entity_poly.type
_entity_poly.pdbx_seq_one_letter_code
_entity_poly.pdbx_strand_id
1 'polypeptide(L)'
;MAEKFDLEDLDARMQALIENHAHSRNSAFDAHPECQPPTPNPNLFFTYDFIRNTHNQLKAIDRSKYASGDKTAHEALVEVVGRNTFTQLLITKPDPTVSAMMSGGAPPADFGPDIKQKVQELVDIKPISS
;
A
#
# COMPACT_ATOMS: atom_id res chain seq x y z
N MET A 1 3.29 -13.38 -22.48
CA MET A 1 4.43 -13.25 -21.57
C MET A 1 3.91 -12.60 -20.30
N ALA A 2 4.25 -13.10 -19.12
CA ALA A 2 3.81 -12.47 -17.87
C ALA A 2 4.55 -11.14 -17.70
N GLU A 3 3.81 -10.07 -17.39
CA GLU A 3 4.39 -8.79 -17.01
C GLU A 3 5.31 -8.99 -15.80
N LYS A 4 6.59 -8.62 -15.94
CA LYS A 4 7.54 -8.61 -14.82
C LYS A 4 7.51 -7.23 -14.17
N PHE A 5 7.52 -7.16 -12.86
CA PHE A 5 7.67 -5.91 -12.12
C PHE A 5 9.03 -5.89 -11.43
N ASP A 6 9.56 -4.69 -11.24
CA ASP A 6 10.74 -4.48 -10.44
C ASP A 6 10.34 -4.55 -8.96
N LEU A 7 10.72 -5.65 -8.30
CA LEU A 7 10.46 -5.87 -6.88
C LEU A 7 11.21 -4.88 -6.00
N GLU A 8 12.33 -4.30 -6.44
CA GLU A 8 13.08 -3.29 -5.70
C GLU A 8 12.40 -1.92 -5.77
N ASP A 9 11.97 -1.50 -6.97
CA ASP A 9 11.21 -0.26 -7.12
C ASP A 9 9.88 -0.34 -6.35
N LEU A 10 9.18 -1.49 -6.42
CA LEU A 10 7.94 -1.69 -5.68
C LEU A 10 8.16 -1.64 -4.16
N ASP A 11 9.21 -2.29 -3.66
CA ASP A 11 9.58 -2.27 -2.25
C ASP A 11 9.91 -0.84 -1.78
N ALA A 12 10.68 -0.09 -2.56
CA ALA A 12 11.05 1.29 -2.25
C ALA A 12 9.83 2.22 -2.18
N ARG A 13 8.86 2.08 -3.10
CA ARG A 13 7.64 2.90 -3.11
C ARG A 13 6.72 2.57 -1.95
N MET A 14 6.52 1.28 -1.66
CA MET A 14 5.75 0.86 -0.48
C MET A 14 6.43 1.34 0.80
N GLN A 15 7.75 1.23 0.88
CA GLN A 15 8.54 1.74 1.98
C GLN A 15 8.40 3.25 2.13
N ALA A 16 8.39 4.04 1.04
CA ALA A 16 8.21 5.49 1.09
C ALA A 16 6.79 5.91 1.53
N LEU A 17 5.78 5.07 1.29
CA LEU A 17 4.42 5.27 1.78
C LEU A 17 4.32 5.00 3.29
N ILE A 18 5.07 4.01 3.79
CA ILE A 18 5.08 3.58 5.20
C ILE A 18 6.11 4.34 6.05
N GLU A 19 7.21 4.82 5.50
CA GLU A 19 8.29 5.50 6.23
C GLU A 19 8.68 6.78 5.49
N ASN A 20 8.74 7.89 6.22
CA ASN A 20 9.26 9.14 5.71
C ASN A 20 10.66 9.32 6.31
N HIS A 21 11.68 8.97 5.52
CA HIS A 21 13.12 9.10 5.79
C HIS A 21 13.65 8.50 7.12
N ALA A 22 14.31 7.34 6.97
CA ALA A 22 15.44 6.73 7.71
C ALA A 22 15.53 6.77 9.26
N HIS A 23 15.03 7.77 9.97
CA HIS A 23 15.11 7.88 11.43
C HIS A 23 13.90 8.56 12.09
N SER A 24 12.83 8.83 11.32
CA SER A 24 11.60 9.43 11.83
C SER A 24 10.45 8.44 11.71
N ARG A 25 9.78 8.11 12.82
CA ARG A 25 8.51 7.36 12.87
C ARG A 25 7.34 8.22 12.35
N ASN A 26 7.57 8.99 11.30
CA ASN A 26 6.63 9.96 10.76
C ASN A 26 6.24 9.53 9.34
N SER A 27 5.63 8.36 9.18
CA SER A 27 4.96 8.02 7.92
C SER A 27 3.99 9.13 7.49
N ALA A 28 3.60 9.20 6.22
CA ALA A 28 2.57 10.18 5.81
C ALA A 28 1.27 10.00 6.64
N PHE A 29 1.02 8.77 7.12
CA PHE A 29 -0.04 8.46 8.08
C PHE A 29 0.28 9.00 9.49
N ASP A 30 1.49 8.82 10.02
CA ASP A 30 1.89 9.34 11.33
C ASP A 30 2.02 10.87 11.36
N ALA A 31 2.11 11.54 10.21
CA ALA A 31 2.00 12.99 10.11
C ALA A 31 0.54 13.47 10.02
N HIS A 32 -0.41 12.57 9.74
CA HIS A 32 -1.80 12.92 9.56
C HIS A 32 -2.46 13.23 10.91
N PRO A 33 -3.13 14.40 11.07
CA PRO A 33 -3.75 14.79 12.34
C PRO A 33 -4.77 13.77 12.85
N GLU A 34 -5.55 13.18 11.95
CA GLU A 34 -6.56 12.17 12.29
C GLU A 34 -5.97 10.78 12.57
N CYS A 35 -4.67 10.54 12.35
CA CYS A 35 -3.99 9.32 12.78
C CYS A 35 -3.34 9.44 14.16
N GLN A 36 -3.39 10.63 14.78
CA GLN A 36 -2.75 10.86 16.06
C GLN A 36 -3.54 10.25 17.24
N PRO A 37 -2.86 9.82 18.31
CA PRO A 37 -3.51 9.51 19.57
C PRO A 37 -4.24 10.76 20.14
N PRO A 38 -5.31 10.58 20.94
CA PRO A 38 -5.74 9.33 21.58
C PRO A 38 -6.74 8.51 20.76
N THR A 39 -7.29 9.04 19.67
CA THR A 39 -8.37 8.37 18.92
C THR A 39 -8.10 8.50 17.42
N PRO A 40 -7.21 7.66 16.86
CA PRO A 40 -6.98 7.66 15.42
C PRO A 40 -8.27 7.30 14.68
N ASN A 41 -8.52 7.96 13.55
CA ASN A 41 -9.61 7.63 12.67
C ASN A 41 -9.43 6.18 12.20
N PRO A 42 -10.41 5.30 12.46
CA PRO A 42 -10.29 3.90 12.12
C PRO A 42 -9.99 3.66 10.64
N ASN A 43 -10.61 4.41 9.71
CA ASN A 43 -10.36 4.25 8.27
C ASN A 43 -8.88 4.48 7.92
N LEU A 44 -8.26 5.54 8.45
CA LEU A 44 -6.84 5.79 8.22
C LEU A 44 -5.96 4.69 8.82
N PHE A 45 -6.27 4.27 10.05
CA PHE A 45 -5.52 3.23 10.74
C PHE A 45 -5.59 1.89 9.99
N PHE A 46 -6.79 1.47 9.56
CA PHE A 46 -6.98 0.24 8.81
C PHE A 46 -6.26 0.27 7.47
N THR A 47 -6.35 1.38 6.73
CA THR A 47 -5.62 1.53 5.47
C THR A 47 -4.10 1.48 5.67
N TYR A 48 -3.59 2.15 6.71
CA TYR A 48 -2.17 2.08 7.06
C TYR A 48 -1.71 0.64 7.37
N ASP A 49 -2.46 -0.07 8.23
CA ASP A 49 -2.15 -1.47 8.57
C ASP A 49 -2.23 -2.38 7.34
N PHE A 50 -3.22 -2.16 6.47
CA PHE A 50 -3.37 -2.90 5.23
C PHE A 50 -2.17 -2.72 4.28
N ILE A 51 -1.67 -1.50 4.13
CA ILE A 51 -0.46 -1.20 3.33
C ILE A 51 0.75 -1.90 3.93
N ARG A 52 0.94 -1.81 5.25
CA ARG A 52 2.05 -2.46 5.95
C ARG A 52 2.03 -3.98 5.79
N ASN A 53 0.86 -4.60 5.93
CA ASN A 53 0.71 -6.04 5.73
C ASN A 53 0.97 -6.46 4.28
N THR A 54 0.54 -5.64 3.31
CA THR A 54 0.84 -5.86 1.88
C THR A 54 2.35 -5.76 1.62
N HIS A 55 3.05 -4.82 2.28
CA HIS A 55 4.51 -4.70 2.17
C HIS A 55 5.25 -5.91 2.73
N ASN A 56 4.77 -6.45 3.86
CA ASN A 56 5.31 -7.69 4.43
C ASN A 56 5.11 -8.88 3.48
N GLN A 57 3.98 -8.95 2.76
CA GLN A 57 3.77 -9.97 1.73
C GLN A 57 4.76 -9.83 0.58
N LEU A 58 5.01 -8.61 0.09
CA LEU A 58 6.03 -8.35 -0.92
C LEU A 58 7.42 -8.83 -0.47
N LYS A 59 7.82 -8.50 0.77
CA LYS A 59 9.10 -8.92 1.36
C LYS A 59 9.21 -10.44 1.53
N ALA A 60 8.08 -11.16 1.61
CA ALA A 60 8.05 -12.61 1.69
C ALA A 60 8.20 -13.32 0.33
N ILE A 61 8.12 -12.59 -0.79
CA ILE A 61 8.33 -13.17 -2.13
C ILE A 61 9.80 -13.54 -2.31
N ASP A 62 10.05 -14.81 -2.63
CA ASP A 62 11.38 -15.27 -3.01
C ASP A 62 11.75 -14.71 -4.39
N ARG A 63 12.67 -13.72 -4.38
CA ARG A 63 13.14 -13.02 -5.57
C ARG A 63 13.80 -13.94 -6.59
N SER A 64 14.47 -15.01 -6.13
CA SER A 64 15.14 -15.96 -7.03
C SER A 64 14.11 -16.80 -7.77
N LYS A 65 13.07 -17.26 -7.06
CA LYS A 65 11.94 -17.97 -7.66
C LYS A 65 11.18 -17.09 -8.64
N TYR A 66 10.90 -15.85 -8.25
CA TYR A 66 10.27 -14.87 -9.13
C TYR A 66 11.08 -14.66 -10.43
N ALA A 67 12.39 -14.43 -10.31
CA ALA A 67 13.26 -14.24 -11.46
C ALA A 67 13.26 -15.45 -12.42
N SER A 68 13.16 -16.67 -11.85
CA SER A 68 13.08 -17.93 -12.60
C SER A 68 11.71 -18.22 -13.23
N GLY A 69 10.69 -17.38 -13.00
CA GLY A 69 9.35 -17.54 -13.54
C GLY A 69 8.45 -18.50 -12.72
N ASP A 70 8.76 -18.70 -11.44
CA ASP A 70 7.94 -19.52 -10.55
C ASP A 70 6.51 -18.96 -10.43
N LYS A 71 5.52 -19.83 -10.65
CA LYS A 71 4.11 -19.43 -10.69
C LYS A 71 3.63 -18.89 -9.35
N THR A 72 4.01 -19.51 -8.23
CA THR A 72 3.56 -19.09 -6.90
C THR A 72 4.14 -17.73 -6.53
N ALA A 73 5.41 -17.47 -6.86
CA ALA A 73 6.02 -16.16 -6.68
C ALA A 73 5.33 -15.07 -7.54
N HIS A 74 4.94 -15.42 -8.77
CA HIS A 74 4.16 -14.52 -9.63
C HIS A 74 2.74 -14.24 -9.07
N GLU A 75 2.03 -15.26 -8.60
CA GLU A 75 0.69 -15.10 -8.00
C GLU A 75 0.73 -14.23 -6.75
N ALA A 76 1.74 -14.42 -5.88
CA ALA A 76 1.94 -13.57 -4.70
C ALA A 76 2.16 -12.10 -5.09
N LEU A 77 2.93 -11.84 -6.15
CA LEU A 77 3.13 -10.49 -6.65
C LEU A 77 1.83 -9.89 -7.23
N VAL A 78 1.05 -10.67 -7.98
CA VAL A 78 -0.25 -10.22 -8.51
C VAL A 78 -1.17 -9.83 -7.37
N GLU A 79 -1.17 -10.57 -6.25
CA GLU A 79 -1.91 -10.18 -5.05
C GLU A 79 -1.42 -8.84 -4.48
N VAL A 80 -0.11 -8.64 -4.35
CA VAL A 80 0.48 -7.37 -3.87
C VAL A 80 0.04 -6.19 -4.75
N VAL A 81 0.14 -6.33 -6.08
CA VAL A 81 -0.28 -5.28 -7.03
C VAL A 81 -1.79 -5.02 -6.93
N GLY A 82 -2.60 -6.06 -6.80
CA GLY A 82 -4.04 -5.95 -6.59
C GLY A 82 -4.38 -5.19 -5.31
N ARG A 83 -3.68 -5.48 -4.22
CA ARG A 83 -3.83 -4.78 -2.92
C ARG A 83 -3.41 -3.32 -2.99
N ASN A 84 -2.36 -3.00 -3.75
CA ASN A 84 -1.94 -1.62 -3.97
C ASN A 84 -2.99 -0.83 -4.77
N THR A 85 -3.54 -1.43 -5.83
CA THR A 85 -4.67 -0.86 -6.58
C THR A 85 -5.90 -0.65 -5.68
N PHE A 86 -6.22 -1.63 -4.83
CA PHE A 86 -7.32 -1.50 -3.88
C PHE A 86 -7.08 -0.38 -2.86
N THR A 87 -5.84 -0.23 -2.38
CA THR A 87 -5.45 0.87 -1.49
C THR A 87 -5.67 2.23 -2.16
N GLN A 88 -5.29 2.39 -3.43
CA GLN A 88 -5.55 3.61 -4.19
C GLN A 88 -7.05 3.92 -4.26
N LEU A 89 -7.89 2.91 -4.48
CA LEU A 89 -9.35 3.08 -4.50
C LEU A 89 -9.87 3.56 -3.13
N LEU A 90 -9.43 2.94 -2.03
CA LEU A 90 -9.82 3.34 -0.68
C LEU A 90 -9.46 4.80 -0.37
N ILE A 91 -8.32 5.28 -0.88
CA ILE A 91 -7.80 6.61 -0.59
C ILE A 91 -8.41 7.69 -1.51
N THR A 92 -8.60 7.38 -2.79
CA THR A 92 -9.01 8.37 -3.80
C THR A 92 -10.51 8.39 -4.07
N LYS A 93 -11.18 7.25 -3.91
CA LYS A 93 -12.61 7.05 -4.15
C LYS A 93 -13.20 6.13 -3.07
N PRO A 94 -13.20 6.56 -1.79
CA PRO A 94 -13.71 5.73 -0.71
C PRO A 94 -15.18 5.39 -0.95
N ASP A 95 -15.47 4.10 -1.12
CA ASP A 95 -16.84 3.62 -1.10
C ASP A 95 -17.30 3.60 0.37
N PRO A 96 -18.43 4.24 0.72
CA PRO A 96 -18.88 4.34 2.10
C PRO A 96 -19.28 2.99 2.69
N THR A 97 -19.74 2.05 1.87
CA THR A 97 -20.07 0.68 2.31
C THR A 97 -18.80 -0.09 2.63
N VAL A 98 -17.82 -0.07 1.74
CA VAL A 98 -16.52 -0.73 1.97
C VAL A 98 -15.81 -0.12 3.17
N SER A 99 -15.79 1.21 3.26
CA SER A 99 -15.19 1.94 4.38
C SER A 99 -15.87 1.55 5.69
N ALA A 100 -17.21 1.52 5.74
CA ALA A 100 -17.96 1.08 6.92
C ALA A 100 -17.69 -0.38 7.28
N MET A 101 -17.58 -1.29 6.31
CA MET A 101 -17.27 -2.69 6.56
C MET A 101 -15.87 -2.89 7.15
N MET A 102 -14.88 -2.13 6.69
CA MET A 102 -13.51 -2.24 7.21
C MET A 102 -13.34 -1.55 8.56
N SER A 103 -14.03 -0.42 8.77
CA SER A 103 -13.83 0.44 9.93
C SER A 103 -14.87 0.28 11.04
N GLY A 104 -15.86 -0.60 10.87
CA GLY A 104 -16.97 -0.77 11.81
C GLY A 104 -17.94 0.41 11.81
N GLY A 105 -18.12 1.08 10.67
CA GLY A 105 -19.00 2.24 10.52
C GLY A 105 -18.37 3.57 10.95
N ALA A 106 -17.03 3.67 10.97
CA ALA A 106 -16.36 4.92 11.28
C ALA A 106 -16.62 5.98 10.21
N PRO A 107 -16.62 7.28 10.58
CA PRO A 107 -16.79 8.35 9.61
C PRO A 107 -15.67 8.31 8.56
N PRO A 108 -15.97 8.68 7.29
CA PRO A 108 -14.96 8.79 6.25
C PRO A 108 -13.79 9.67 6.70
N ALA A 109 -12.58 9.28 6.34
CA ALA A 109 -11.38 10.08 6.56
C ALA A 109 -10.93 10.76 5.28
N ASP A 110 -10.38 11.97 5.38
CA ASP A 110 -9.54 12.49 4.31
C ASP A 110 -8.11 12.01 4.56
N PHE A 111 -7.48 11.40 3.57
CA PHE A 111 -6.09 10.96 3.64
C PHE A 111 -5.09 12.09 3.36
N GLY A 112 -5.58 13.24 2.88
CA GLY A 112 -4.72 14.37 2.53
C GLY A 112 -3.90 14.17 1.24
N PRO A 113 -3.28 15.25 0.74
CA PRO A 113 -2.61 15.25 -0.56
C PRO A 113 -1.35 14.36 -0.59
N ASP A 114 -0.58 14.32 0.49
CA ASP A 114 0.68 13.57 0.54
C ASP A 114 0.47 12.06 0.39
N ILE A 115 -0.50 11.50 1.12
CA ILE A 115 -0.86 10.08 1.04
C ILE A 115 -1.44 9.77 -0.35
N LYS A 116 -2.31 10.65 -0.87
CA LYS A 116 -2.90 10.53 -2.21
C LYS A 116 -1.84 10.52 -3.32
N GLN A 117 -0.83 11.37 -3.21
CA GLN A 117 0.27 11.41 -4.18
C GLN A 117 1.10 10.14 -4.11
N LYS A 118 1.54 9.72 -2.91
CA LYS A 118 2.40 8.53 -2.75
C LYS A 118 1.72 7.24 -3.19
N VAL A 119 0.41 7.09 -2.95
CA VAL A 119 -0.33 5.92 -3.45
C VAL A 119 -0.49 5.94 -4.97
N GLN A 120 -0.62 7.12 -5.59
CA GLN A 120 -0.63 7.25 -7.04
C GLN A 120 0.72 6.80 -7.64
N GLU A 121 1.82 7.29 -7.08
CA GLU A 121 3.17 6.86 -7.47
C GLU A 121 3.39 5.35 -7.30
N LEU A 122 2.77 4.73 -6.27
CA LEU A 122 2.85 3.29 -6.04
C LEU A 122 2.17 2.48 -7.15
N VAL A 123 1.00 2.89 -7.63
CA VAL A 123 0.26 2.14 -8.66
C VAL A 123 0.73 2.44 -10.08
N ASP A 124 1.42 3.55 -10.31
CA ASP A 124 1.97 3.92 -11.62
C ASP A 124 3.22 3.11 -11.99
N ILE A 125 3.59 2.11 -11.17
CA ILE A 125 4.71 1.23 -11.44
C ILE A 125 4.47 0.46 -12.74
N LYS A 126 5.40 0.58 -13.68
CA LYS A 126 5.27 -0.04 -14.99
C LYS A 126 5.89 -1.44 -14.97
N PRO A 127 5.29 -2.41 -15.68
CA PRO A 127 5.98 -3.64 -15.98
C PRO A 127 7.31 -3.37 -16.67
N ILE A 128 8.36 -4.06 -16.24
CA ILE A 128 9.64 -4.09 -16.94
C ILE A 128 9.41 -4.78 -18.28
N SER A 129 9.74 -4.09 -19.37
CA SER A 129 9.75 -4.70 -20.70
C SER A 129 10.84 -5.78 -20.71
N SER A 130 10.45 -7.03 -21.01
CA SER A 130 11.39 -8.13 -21.24
C SER A 130 12.05 -8.03 -22.60
#